data_AF-A0A158R258-F1
#
_entry.id   AF-A0A158R258-F1
#
_cell.length_a   1.000
_cell.length_b   1.000
_cell.length_c   1.000
_cell.angle_alpha   90.00
_cell.angle_beta   90.00
_cell.angle_gamma   90.00
#
_symmetry.space_group_name_H-M   'P 1'
#
loop_
_entity.id
_entity.type
_entity.pdbx_description
1 polymer ?
#
loop_
_entity_poly.entity_id
_entity_poly.type
_entity_poly.pdbx_seq_one_letter_code
_entity_poly.pdbx_strand_id
1 'polypeptide(L)'
;MQGELFDRYWAYGSLIGNFRILCAKCDFRWSCHFDDDNYVNINSLKGFLKTIDASTPFYIGKSSTRQPLIVSSIDGDKKYLYYFFFQIFIRFATGGAGFCLSQRLLNSLRDSNMDLWFDALCEKYMLPDDVTIGHIITNLLHVPLTEVQEFHSHLENLNHLSAAEIRDQVRE
;
A
#
# COMPACT_ATOMS: atom_id res chain seq x y z
N MET A 1 25.51 11.68 -18.08
CA MET A 1 24.95 12.59 -17.04
C MET A 1 23.43 12.40 -16.85
N GLN A 2 22.93 11.15 -16.78
CA GLN A 2 21.49 10.87 -16.56
C GLN A 2 21.23 9.96 -15.34
N GLY A 3 22.28 9.62 -14.57
CA GLY A 3 22.18 8.70 -13.43
C GLY A 3 21.87 9.36 -12.08
N GLU A 4 22.09 10.67 -11.89
CA GLU A 4 22.07 11.29 -10.56
C GLU A 4 20.71 11.90 -10.15
N LEU A 5 19.71 11.94 -11.03
CA LEU A 5 18.36 12.45 -10.75
C LEU A 5 17.34 11.37 -10.40
N PHE A 6 17.71 10.10 -10.55
CA PHE A 6 16.88 8.94 -10.19
C PHE A 6 16.78 8.74 -8.67
N ASP A 7 17.84 9.09 -7.91
CA ASP A 7 17.98 8.82 -6.48
C ASP A 7 17.29 9.82 -5.54
N ARG A 8 16.50 10.78 -6.06
CA ARG A 8 15.77 11.76 -5.21
C ARG A 8 14.25 11.62 -5.22
N TYR A 9 13.70 10.68 -5.98
CA TYR A 9 12.24 10.52 -6.06
C TYR A 9 11.71 9.10 -5.81
N TRP A 10 12.56 8.10 -5.64
CA TRP A 10 12.16 6.69 -5.53
C TRP A 10 13.09 5.92 -4.57
N ALA A 11 12.50 5.17 -3.64
CA ALA A 11 13.19 4.07 -2.98
C ALA A 11 12.85 2.78 -3.76
N TYR A 12 13.82 2.17 -4.43
CA TYR A 12 13.68 0.82 -4.98
C TYR A 12 14.25 -0.13 -3.93
N GLY A 13 13.37 -0.76 -3.16
CA GLY A 13 13.72 -1.79 -2.19
C GLY A 13 12.55 -2.76 -2.11
N SER A 14 12.83 -4.05 -2.18
CA SER A 14 11.87 -5.14 -1.97
C SER A 14 11.03 -4.86 -0.73
N LEU A 15 9.82 -4.33 -0.91
CA LEU A 15 8.80 -4.30 0.11
C LEU A 15 8.09 -5.63 -0.05
N ILE A 16 8.34 -6.56 0.87
CA ILE A 16 7.63 -7.82 1.17
C ILE A 16 8.72 -8.82 1.58
N GLY A 17 8.74 -9.12 2.88
CA GLY A 17 9.85 -9.74 3.60
C GLY A 17 10.76 -8.74 4.32
N ASN A 18 10.46 -8.44 5.59
CA ASN A 18 11.02 -7.38 6.46
C ASN A 18 10.65 -5.96 6.00
N PHE A 19 9.45 -5.51 6.41
CA PHE A 19 8.94 -4.15 6.20
C PHE A 19 9.75 -3.11 6.99
N ARG A 20 11.02 -2.93 6.63
CA ARG A 20 11.76 -1.74 7.01
C ARG A 20 11.37 -0.68 6.00
N ILE A 21 10.64 0.34 6.45
CA ILE A 21 10.65 1.64 5.80
C ILE A 21 12.09 2.14 5.95
N LEU A 22 13.00 1.66 5.09
CA LEU A 22 14.42 2.00 5.07
C LEU A 22 14.54 3.42 4.57
N CYS A 23 14.13 4.37 5.41
CA CYS A 23 14.50 5.74 5.21
C CYS A 23 14.51 6.54 6.49
N ALA A 24 15.70 6.56 7.09
CA ALA A 24 16.03 7.48 8.16
C ALA A 24 15.79 8.96 7.75
N LYS A 25 15.78 9.27 6.44
CA LYS A 25 15.41 10.57 5.87
C LYS A 25 15.14 10.45 4.35
N CYS A 26 13.87 10.41 3.96
CA CYS A 26 13.50 10.31 2.53
C CYS A 26 12.99 11.65 2.03
N ASP A 27 13.79 12.30 1.19
CA ASP A 27 13.34 13.44 0.37
C ASP A 27 12.42 12.99 -0.79
N PHE A 28 12.07 11.70 -0.85
CA PHE A 28 11.14 11.14 -1.83
C PHE A 28 9.72 11.64 -1.60
N ARG A 29 9.08 12.13 -2.67
CA ARG A 29 7.67 12.53 -2.65
C ARG A 29 6.73 11.32 -2.63
N TRP A 30 7.14 10.19 -3.20
CA TRP A 30 6.33 8.99 -3.33
C TRP A 30 7.18 7.73 -3.15
N SER A 31 6.59 6.69 -2.58
CA SER A 31 7.12 5.32 -2.59
C SER A 31 6.06 4.41 -3.17
N CYS A 32 6.39 3.61 -4.17
CA CYS A 32 5.45 2.65 -4.75
C CYS A 32 6.00 1.23 -4.65
N HIS A 33 5.11 0.29 -4.38
CA HIS A 33 5.36 -1.14 -4.38
C HIS A 33 4.78 -1.77 -5.64
N PHE A 34 5.52 -2.70 -6.22
CA PHE A 34 5.12 -3.57 -7.33
C PHE A 34 5.86 -4.91 -7.18
N ASP A 35 5.19 -6.02 -7.46
CA ASP A 35 5.78 -7.36 -7.45
C ASP A 35 6.68 -7.57 -8.68
N ASP A 36 7.50 -8.63 -8.68
CA ASP A 36 8.44 -8.92 -9.77
C ASP A 36 7.76 -9.38 -11.07
N ASP A 37 6.47 -9.72 -11.00
CA ASP A 37 5.60 -10.08 -12.11
C ASP A 37 4.74 -8.90 -12.62
N ASN A 38 4.90 -7.69 -12.08
CA ASN A 38 4.16 -6.51 -12.51
C ASN A 38 4.82 -5.77 -13.69
N TYR A 39 4.03 -5.45 -14.71
CA TYR A 39 4.38 -4.45 -15.71
C TYR A 39 4.00 -3.05 -15.22
N VAL A 40 4.92 -2.09 -15.30
CA VAL A 40 4.68 -0.71 -14.85
C VAL A 40 4.92 0.28 -15.99
N ASN A 41 3.87 1.02 -16.37
CA ASN A 41 4.03 2.19 -17.23
C ASN A 41 4.54 3.39 -16.41
N ILE A 42 5.87 3.52 -16.32
CA ILE A 42 6.53 4.50 -15.46
C ILE A 42 6.19 5.96 -15.83
N ASN A 43 6.08 6.27 -17.13
CA ASN A 43 5.83 7.64 -17.57
C ASN A 43 4.46 8.13 -17.13
N SER A 44 3.48 7.28 -17.35
CA SER A 44 2.10 7.56 -17.00
C SER A 44 1.97 7.62 -15.46
N LEU A 45 2.54 6.65 -14.71
CA LEU A 45 2.57 6.69 -13.24
C LEU A 45 3.16 8.00 -12.71
N LYS A 46 4.25 8.48 -13.31
CA LYS A 46 4.86 9.77 -12.97
C LYS A 46 3.95 10.96 -13.32
N GLY A 47 3.27 10.93 -14.45
CA GLY A 47 2.29 11.95 -14.86
C GLY A 47 1.21 12.08 -13.81
N PHE A 48 0.55 10.97 -13.50
CA PHE A 48 -0.47 10.86 -12.47
C PHE A 48 0.01 11.37 -11.10
N LEU A 49 1.12 10.83 -10.55
CA LEU A 49 1.60 11.19 -9.21
C LEU A 49 2.06 12.66 -9.09
N LYS A 50 2.41 13.33 -10.19
CA LYS A 50 2.73 14.77 -10.20
C LYS A 50 1.50 15.65 -10.01
N THR A 51 0.31 15.15 -10.36
CA THR A 51 -0.95 15.89 -10.18
C THR A 51 -1.42 15.93 -8.73
N ILE A 52 -0.85 15.06 -7.87
CA ILE A 52 -1.27 14.88 -6.49
C ILE A 52 -0.24 15.51 -5.55
N ASP A 53 -0.71 16.25 -4.55
CA ASP A 53 0.16 16.83 -3.53
C ASP A 53 0.62 15.78 -2.50
N ALA A 54 1.87 15.35 -2.64
CA ALA A 54 2.53 14.44 -1.72
C ALA A 54 2.66 14.93 -0.27
N SER A 55 2.41 16.22 0.01
CA SER A 55 2.39 16.76 1.37
C SER A 55 1.14 16.36 2.18
N THR A 56 0.14 15.80 1.49
CA THR A 56 -1.09 15.22 2.05
C THR A 56 -0.93 13.69 2.15
N PRO A 57 -1.45 13.01 3.19
CA PRO A 57 -1.30 11.56 3.33
C PRO A 57 -2.19 10.82 2.32
N PHE A 58 -1.58 10.22 1.31
CA PHE A 58 -2.28 9.43 0.29
C PHE A 58 -1.77 7.99 0.30
N TYR A 59 -2.74 7.07 0.33
CA TYR A 59 -2.56 5.65 0.04
C TYR A 59 -3.32 5.34 -1.25
N ILE A 60 -2.60 5.07 -2.33
CA ILE A 60 -3.17 4.93 -3.67
C ILE A 60 -2.93 3.51 -4.16
N GLY A 61 -3.93 2.90 -4.78
CA GLY A 61 -3.81 1.60 -5.41
C GLY A 61 -5.20 1.07 -5.74
N LYS A 62 -5.33 -0.25 -5.82
CA LYS A 62 -6.62 -0.89 -6.08
C LYS A 62 -6.86 -2.08 -5.18
N SER A 63 -8.04 -2.15 -4.58
CA SER A 63 -8.50 -3.35 -3.89
C SER A 63 -9.03 -4.35 -4.93
N SER A 64 -8.42 -5.53 -5.01
CA SER A 64 -8.96 -6.63 -5.84
C SER A 64 -10.11 -7.37 -5.13
N THR A 65 -10.38 -7.07 -3.86
CA THR A 65 -11.57 -7.57 -3.16
C THR A 65 -12.71 -6.56 -3.25
N ARG A 66 -13.93 -7.06 -3.50
CA ARG A 66 -15.14 -6.22 -3.57
C ARG A 66 -15.57 -5.70 -2.20
N GLN A 67 -15.30 -6.46 -1.15
CA GLN A 67 -15.63 -6.10 0.23
C GLN A 67 -14.33 -6.00 1.06
N PRO A 68 -14.30 -5.13 2.09
CA PRO A 68 -13.21 -5.12 3.05
C PRO A 68 -13.00 -6.51 3.66
N LEU A 69 -11.75 -6.86 3.93
CA LEU A 69 -11.46 -8.08 4.68
C LEU A 69 -11.97 -7.92 6.11
N ILE A 70 -12.67 -8.93 6.62
CA ILE A 70 -13.17 -8.95 8.00
C ILE A 70 -12.24 -9.83 8.82
N VAL A 71 -11.57 -9.23 9.80
CA VAL A 71 -10.65 -9.91 10.71
C VAL A 71 -11.24 -9.93 12.10
N SER A 72 -11.19 -11.10 12.74
CA SER A 72 -11.63 -11.27 14.13
C SER A 72 -10.42 -11.10 15.04
N SER A 73 -10.44 -10.14 15.96
CA SER A 73 -9.42 -10.07 17.01
C SER A 73 -9.85 -10.88 18.22
N ILE A 74 -9.01 -11.83 18.65
CA ILE A 74 -9.15 -12.46 19.97
C ILE A 74 -8.24 -11.69 20.93
N ASP A 75 -8.82 -10.89 21.82
CA ASP A 75 -8.05 -10.17 22.83
C ASP A 75 -7.64 -11.17 23.94
N GLY A 76 -6.42 -11.69 23.84
CA GLY A 76 -5.93 -12.83 24.65
C GLY A 76 -5.72 -12.56 26.15
N ASP A 77 -5.90 -11.32 26.63
CA ASP A 77 -5.56 -10.95 28.01
C ASP A 77 -6.75 -10.85 28.98
N LYS A 78 -7.98 -11.08 28.53
CA LYS A 78 -9.15 -11.01 29.43
C LYS A 78 -9.66 -12.39 29.79
N LYS A 79 -9.15 -12.90 30.92
CA LYS A 79 -9.55 -14.13 31.63
C LYS A 79 -11.02 -14.16 32.13
N TYR A 80 -11.92 -13.36 31.54
CA TYR A 80 -13.31 -13.24 31.97
C TYR A 80 -14.26 -13.21 30.77
N LEU A 81 -14.74 -14.40 30.39
CA LEU A 81 -16.11 -14.77 30.02
C LEU A 81 -17.03 -13.83 29.19
N TYR A 82 -16.51 -12.86 28.44
CA TYR A 82 -17.26 -12.15 27.40
C TYR A 82 -16.36 -11.99 26.18
N TYR A 83 -16.44 -12.96 25.26
CA TYR A 83 -15.88 -12.84 23.92
C TYR A 83 -16.64 -11.74 23.18
N PHE A 84 -16.25 -10.48 23.37
CA PHE A 84 -16.57 -9.44 22.40
C PHE A 84 -15.78 -9.76 21.13
N PHE A 85 -16.41 -10.45 20.19
CA PHE A 85 -15.91 -10.54 18.83
C PHE A 85 -15.87 -9.13 18.24
N PHE A 86 -14.72 -8.48 18.32
CA PHE A 86 -14.51 -7.23 17.59
C PHE A 86 -14.09 -7.57 16.17
N GLN A 87 -14.93 -7.18 15.21
CA GLN A 87 -14.65 -7.32 13.79
C GLN A 87 -13.93 -6.08 13.28
N ILE A 88 -12.77 -6.28 12.68
CA ILE A 88 -11.99 -5.24 12.02
C ILE A 88 -12.25 -5.35 10.53
N PHE A 89 -12.70 -4.27 9.91
CA PHE A 89 -12.91 -4.17 8.47
C PHE A 89 -11.70 -3.46 7.85
N ILE A 90 -10.95 -4.19 7.03
CA ILE A 90 -9.69 -3.73 6.44
C ILE A 90 -9.90 -3.50 4.95
N ARG A 91 -9.67 -2.25 4.51
CA ARG A 91 -9.50 -1.94 3.08
C ARG A 91 -8.00 -1.86 2.81
N PHE A 92 -7.57 -2.43 1.69
CA PHE A 92 -6.16 -2.48 1.33
C PHE A 92 -6.02 -2.47 -0.19
N ALA A 93 -4.91 -1.94 -0.69
CA ALA A 93 -4.52 -2.11 -2.07
C ALA A 93 -3.86 -3.50 -2.19
N THR A 94 -4.25 -4.26 -3.20
CA THR A 94 -3.65 -5.57 -3.48
C THR A 94 -2.19 -5.40 -3.86
N GLY A 95 -1.28 -6.12 -3.20
CA GLY A 95 0.17 -6.04 -3.46
C GLY A 95 0.50 -6.28 -4.93
N GLY A 96 -0.03 -7.36 -5.51
CA GLY A 96 0.17 -7.71 -6.92
C GLY A 96 -0.56 -6.82 -7.94
N ALA A 97 -1.28 -5.77 -7.52
CA ALA A 97 -1.72 -4.69 -8.41
C ALA A 97 -0.75 -3.50 -8.40
N GLY A 98 0.09 -3.42 -7.37
CA GLY A 98 0.87 -2.27 -6.99
C GLY A 98 0.10 -1.24 -6.17
N PHE A 99 0.84 -0.44 -5.40
CA PHE A 99 0.30 0.68 -4.65
C PHE A 99 1.37 1.75 -4.40
N CYS A 100 0.95 2.98 -4.09
CA CYS A 100 1.82 4.11 -3.83
C CYS A 100 1.43 4.83 -2.52
N LEU A 101 2.44 5.28 -1.79
CA LEU A 101 2.34 6.01 -0.53
C LEU A 101 2.99 7.39 -0.69
N SER A 102 2.30 8.44 -0.26
CA SER A 102 2.87 9.80 -0.28
C SER A 102 3.92 10.01 0.81
N GLN A 103 4.79 11.00 0.61
CA GLN A 103 5.80 11.39 1.59
C GLN A 103 5.20 11.66 2.97
N ARG A 104 4.06 12.37 3.03
CA ARG A 104 3.39 12.65 4.30
C ARG A 104 2.96 11.36 5.01
N LEU A 105 2.43 10.39 4.29
CA LEU A 105 2.02 9.11 4.86
C LEU A 105 3.23 8.29 5.33
N LEU A 106 4.31 8.24 4.54
CA LEU A 106 5.56 7.59 4.92
C LEU A 106 6.15 8.18 6.20
N ASN A 107 6.11 9.52 6.34
CA ASN A 107 6.51 10.19 7.56
C ASN A 107 5.61 9.80 8.75
N SER A 108 4.29 9.75 8.58
CA SER A 108 3.37 9.32 9.64
C SER A 108 3.61 7.87 10.10
N LEU A 109 3.89 6.95 9.18
CA LEU A 109 4.24 5.57 9.49
C LEU A 109 5.51 5.49 10.35
N ARG A 110 6.55 6.24 9.97
CA ARG A 110 7.82 6.31 10.72
C ARG A 110 7.64 6.98 12.07
N ASP A 111 7.01 8.14 12.13
CA ASP A 111 6.86 8.92 13.36
C ASP A 111 6.02 8.16 14.41
N SER A 112 5.16 7.25 13.95
CA SER A 112 4.37 6.34 14.79
C SER A 112 5.09 5.01 15.09
N ASN A 113 6.32 4.82 14.59
CA ASN A 113 7.12 3.59 14.66
C ASN A 113 6.38 2.34 14.16
N MET A 114 5.44 2.48 13.23
CA MET A 114 4.60 1.36 12.77
C MET A 114 5.41 0.27 12.05
N ASP A 115 6.56 0.62 11.49
CA ASP A 115 7.54 -0.30 10.92
C ASP A 115 8.07 -1.30 11.96
N LEU A 116 8.22 -0.89 13.23
CA LEU A 116 8.64 -1.79 14.31
C LEU A 116 7.52 -2.74 14.76
N TRP A 117 6.26 -2.40 14.49
CA TRP A 117 5.08 -3.20 14.86
C TRP A 117 4.56 -4.07 13.73
N PHE A 118 5.06 -3.89 12.50
CA PHE A 118 4.53 -4.55 11.31
C PHE A 118 4.52 -6.07 11.45
N ASP A 119 5.68 -6.67 11.75
CA ASP A 119 5.81 -8.13 11.86
C ASP A 119 4.91 -8.68 12.99
N ALA A 120 4.85 -7.97 14.13
CA ALA A 120 3.98 -8.33 15.24
C ALA A 120 2.48 -8.29 14.87
N LEU A 121 2.07 -7.36 14.00
CA LEU A 121 0.70 -7.27 13.50
C LEU A 121 0.41 -8.37 12.48
N CYS A 122 1.34 -8.68 11.57
CA CYS A 122 1.25 -9.83 10.66
C CYS A 122 1.04 -11.12 11.46
N GLU A 123 1.86 -11.36 12.49
CA GLU A 123 1.76 -12.54 13.34
C GLU A 123 0.48 -12.58 14.16
N LYS A 124 0.09 -11.46 14.80
CA LYS A 124 -1.09 -11.38 15.66
C LYS A 124 -2.39 -11.70 14.90
N TYR A 125 -2.51 -11.20 13.68
CA TYR A 125 -3.75 -11.33 12.90
C TYR A 125 -3.66 -12.35 11.76
N MET A 126 -2.49 -12.96 11.55
CA MET A 126 -2.19 -13.88 10.45
C MET A 126 -2.54 -13.30 9.09
N LEU A 127 -2.17 -12.03 8.86
CA LEU A 127 -2.49 -11.29 7.65
C LEU A 127 -1.30 -11.29 6.67
N PRO A 128 -1.56 -11.36 5.36
CA PRO A 128 -0.56 -11.07 4.33
C PRO A 128 -0.03 -9.62 4.43
N ASP A 129 1.16 -9.37 3.88
CA ASP A 129 1.84 -8.07 3.99
C ASP A 129 1.02 -6.88 3.46
N ASP A 130 0.35 -7.04 2.31
CA ASP A 130 -0.49 -6.00 1.69
C ASP A 130 -1.75 -5.69 2.51
N VAL A 131 -2.33 -6.71 3.15
CA VAL A 131 -3.43 -6.56 4.09
C VAL A 131 -2.96 -5.90 5.39
N THR A 132 -1.80 -6.27 5.93
CA THR A 132 -1.24 -5.67 7.15
C THR A 132 -0.93 -4.19 6.96
N ILE A 133 -0.27 -3.81 5.87
CA ILE A 133 -0.01 -2.39 5.60
C ILE A 133 -1.32 -1.62 5.39
N GLY A 134 -2.31 -2.23 4.73
CA GLY A 134 -3.65 -1.68 4.61
C GLY A 134 -4.34 -1.47 5.96
N HIS A 135 -4.21 -2.41 6.89
CA HIS A 135 -4.74 -2.29 8.25
C HIS A 135 -4.11 -1.13 9.01
N ILE A 136 -2.77 -1.03 8.98
CA ILE A 136 -2.02 0.05 9.63
C ILE A 136 -2.49 1.40 9.08
N ILE A 137 -2.52 1.55 7.76
CA ILE A 137 -2.84 2.84 7.12
C ILE A 137 -4.32 3.21 7.33
N THR A 138 -5.25 2.28 7.07
CA THR A 138 -6.68 2.60 7.04
C THR A 138 -7.33 2.58 8.42
N ASN A 139 -6.95 1.64 9.30
CA ASN A 139 -7.58 1.50 10.61
C ASN A 139 -6.80 2.19 11.73
N LEU A 140 -5.46 2.19 11.69
CA LEU A 140 -4.64 2.78 12.77
C LEU A 140 -4.29 4.25 12.48
N LEU A 141 -3.92 4.58 11.24
CA LEU A 141 -3.62 5.96 10.82
C LEU A 141 -4.81 6.72 10.23
N HIS A 142 -5.95 6.05 10.04
CA HIS A 142 -7.20 6.62 9.51
C HIS A 142 -7.06 7.30 8.12
N VAL A 143 -6.14 6.80 7.29
CA VAL A 143 -5.96 7.28 5.91
C VAL A 143 -6.67 6.31 4.97
N PRO A 144 -7.72 6.73 4.24
CA PRO A 144 -8.46 5.83 3.37
C PRO A 144 -7.64 5.43 2.13
N LEU A 145 -7.93 4.24 1.59
CA LEU A 145 -7.45 3.85 0.27
C LEU A 145 -8.11 4.73 -0.80
N THR A 146 -7.27 5.34 -1.63
CA THR A 146 -7.65 6.05 -2.85
C THR A 146 -7.61 5.07 -4.01
N GLU A 147 -8.78 4.57 -4.40
CA GLU A 147 -8.95 3.60 -5.48
C GLU A 147 -8.64 4.22 -6.85
N VAL A 148 -7.68 3.64 -7.57
CA VAL A 148 -7.30 4.01 -8.93
C VAL A 148 -7.44 2.78 -9.82
N GLN A 149 -8.30 2.87 -10.83
CA GLN A 149 -8.73 1.69 -11.59
C GLN A 149 -7.65 1.11 -12.49
N GLU A 150 -6.67 1.95 -12.83
CA GLU A 150 -5.55 1.66 -13.71
C GLU A 150 -4.40 0.89 -13.04
N PHE A 151 -4.54 0.55 -11.75
CA PHE A 151 -3.74 -0.49 -11.11
C PHE A 151 -4.43 -1.83 -11.33
N HIS A 152 -3.70 -2.88 -11.72
CA HIS A 152 -4.30 -4.17 -12.06
C HIS A 152 -3.45 -5.31 -11.53
N SER A 153 -4.08 -6.29 -10.89
CA SER A 153 -3.41 -7.54 -10.51
C SER A 153 -3.83 -8.69 -11.40
N HIS A 154 -3.03 -9.76 -11.35
CA HIS A 154 -3.36 -11.04 -11.96
C HIS A 154 -4.62 -11.72 -11.34
N LEU A 155 -5.17 -11.18 -10.25
CA LEU A 155 -6.45 -11.63 -9.69
C LEU A 155 -7.66 -11.10 -10.47
N GLU A 156 -7.44 -10.18 -11.42
CA GLU A 156 -8.46 -9.65 -12.33
C GLU A 156 -8.48 -10.42 -13.66
N ASN A 157 -9.62 -10.37 -14.36
CA ASN A 157 -9.68 -10.91 -15.71
C ASN A 157 -9.04 -9.93 -16.72
N LEU A 158 -7.72 -10.01 -16.86
CA LEU A 158 -6.93 -9.13 -17.72
C LEU A 158 -7.26 -9.28 -19.22
N ASN A 159 -7.90 -10.38 -19.63
CA ASN A 159 -8.31 -10.57 -21.03
C ASN A 159 -9.42 -9.60 -21.47
N HIS A 160 -10.07 -8.92 -20.51
CA HIS A 160 -11.09 -7.91 -20.80
C HIS A 160 -10.54 -6.49 -20.94
N LEU A 161 -9.22 -6.29 -20.75
CA LEU A 161 -8.61 -4.98 -20.98
C LEU A 161 -8.55 -4.68 -22.46
N SER A 162 -9.20 -3.59 -22.87
CA SER A 162 -9.10 -3.07 -24.23
C SER A 162 -7.70 -2.54 -24.51
N ALA A 163 -7.32 -2.47 -25.79
CA ALA A 163 -6.04 -1.87 -26.19
C ALA A 163 -5.89 -0.41 -25.71
N ALA A 164 -7.00 0.31 -25.53
CA ALA A 164 -6.99 1.65 -24.95
C ALA A 164 -6.66 1.61 -23.46
N GLU A 165 -7.30 0.72 -22.69
CA GLU A 165 -7.01 0.55 -21.26
C GLU A 165 -5.58 0.08 -21.01
N ILE A 166 -5.02 -0.78 -21.87
CA ILE A 166 -3.62 -1.23 -21.80
C ILE A 166 -2.65 -0.05 -22.00
N ARG A 167 -2.93 0.83 -22.96
CA ARG A 167 -2.10 2.03 -23.17
C ARG A 167 -2.23 3.01 -22.02
N ASP A 168 -3.43 3.11 -21.45
CA ASP A 168 -3.78 4.09 -20.43
C ASP A 168 -3.49 3.56 -19.00
N GLN A 169 -2.85 2.39 -18.86
CA GLN A 169 -2.37 1.86 -17.58
C GLN A 169 -1.49 2.91 -16.90
N VAL A 170 -2.00 3.35 -15.75
CA VAL A 170 -1.62 4.50 -14.93
C VAL A 170 -1.40 5.80 -15.71
N ARG A 171 -2.34 6.27 -16.54
CA ARG A 171 -2.26 7.38 -17.54
C ARG A 171 -1.59 8.74 -17.15
N GLU A 172 -1.12 9.46 -18.19
CA GLU A 172 -0.54 10.83 -18.24
C GLU A 172 -1.39 11.95 -17.63
#